data_AF-A0A1E8PL28-F1
#
_entry.id   AF-A0A1E8PL28-F1
#
_cell.length_a   1.000
_cell.length_b   1.000
_cell.length_c   1.000
_cell.angle_alpha   90.00
_cell.angle_beta   90.00
_cell.angle_gamma   90.00
#
_symmetry.space_group_name_H-M   'P 1'
#
loop_
_entity.id
_entity.type
_entity.pdbx_description
1 polymer ?
#
loop_
_entity_poly.entity_id
_entity_poly.type
_entity_poly.pdbx_seq_one_letter_code
_entity_poly.pdbx_strand_id
1 'polypeptide(L)' 'MHVKAAPGLKLPKEGAPYTYITDAEPVEVENVHYYRKAINDGDLIALADDEWSAYLAARFRTEAAAVKAAAKDAAPTPV' A
#
# COMPACT_ATOMS: atom_id res chain seq x y z
N MET A 1 -7.23 -6.72 -6.89
CA MET A 1 -8.28 -5.98 -6.15
C MET A 1 -7.57 -5.05 -5.17
N HIS A 2 -8.02 -3.81 -5.05
CA HIS A 2 -7.39 -2.83 -4.16
C HIS A 2 -8.17 -2.71 -2.85
N VAL A 3 -7.50 -2.91 -1.72
CA VAL A 3 -8.12 -2.88 -0.39
C VAL A 3 -7.27 -2.13 0.62
N LYS A 4 -7.93 -1.56 1.62
CA LYS A 4 -7.31 -1.07 2.86
C LYS A 4 -8.05 -1.66 4.05
N ALA A 5 -7.39 -1.78 5.19
CA ALA A 5 -8.09 -2.19 6.41
C ALA A 5 -9.02 -1.08 6.91
N ALA A 6 -10.05 -1.49 7.66
CA ALA A 6 -10.85 -0.57 8.44
C ALA A 6 -9.96 0.22 9.43
N PRO A 7 -10.35 1.47 9.78
CA PRO A 7 -9.56 2.31 10.69
C PRO A 7 -9.26 1.60 12.02
N GLY A 8 -7.97 1.55 12.40
CA GLY A 8 -7.52 0.90 13.62
C GLY A 8 -7.50 -0.64 13.58
N LEU A 9 -7.85 -1.26 12.45
CA LEU A 9 -7.78 -2.71 12.26
C LEU A 9 -6.52 -3.12 11.50
N LYS A 10 -6.04 -4.33 11.77
CA LYS A 10 -4.94 -4.96 11.04
C LYS A 10 -5.39 -6.35 10.62
N LEU A 11 -5.51 -6.57 9.31
CA LEU A 11 -5.88 -7.87 8.77
C LEU A 11 -4.63 -8.62 8.29
N PRO A 12 -4.36 -9.85 8.75
CA PRO A 12 -3.29 -10.66 8.20
C PRO A 12 -3.50 -10.94 6.70
N LYS A 13 -2.41 -11.06 5.94
CA LYS A 13 -2.48 -11.53 4.55
C LYS A 13 -2.64 -13.04 4.51
N GLU A 14 -3.43 -13.48 3.53
CA GLU A 14 -3.55 -14.90 3.20
C GLU A 14 -2.18 -15.50 2.85
N GLY A 15 -1.83 -16.62 3.48
CA GLY A 15 -0.53 -17.29 3.31
C GLY A 15 0.66 -16.63 4.01
N ALA A 16 0.50 -15.43 4.58
CA ALA A 16 1.56 -14.67 5.22
C ALA A 16 1.09 -14.03 6.55
N PRO A 17 1.01 -14.81 7.65
CA PRO A 17 0.40 -14.36 8.90
C PRO A 17 1.12 -13.20 9.60
N TYR A 18 2.40 -12.97 9.28
CA TYR A 18 3.18 -11.85 9.83
C TYR A 18 3.08 -10.58 9.00
N THR A 19 2.41 -10.63 7.85
CA THR A 19 2.20 -9.48 6.98
C THR A 19 0.77 -9.01 7.15
N TYR A 20 0.59 -7.72 7.46
CA TYR A 20 -0.71 -7.15 7.75
C TYR A 20 -1.08 -6.08 6.72
N ILE A 21 -2.35 -6.06 6.33
CA ILE A 21 -3.00 -4.95 5.65
C ILE A 21 -3.50 -4.02 6.75
N THR A 22 -3.16 -2.74 6.65
CA THR A 22 -3.54 -1.69 7.60
C THR A 22 -4.39 -0.63 6.91
N ASP A 23 -4.88 0.33 7.68
CA ASP A 23 -5.64 1.49 7.20
C ASP A 23 -4.74 2.58 6.59
N ALA A 24 -3.43 2.53 6.86
CA ALA A 24 -2.47 3.53 6.41
C ALA A 24 -2.06 3.37 4.94
N GLU A 25 -1.92 2.13 4.47
CA GLU A 25 -1.45 1.84 3.12
C GLU A 25 -2.43 0.91 2.40
N PRO A 26 -3.04 1.36 1.29
CA PRO A 26 -3.82 0.47 0.45
C PRO A 26 -2.91 -0.54 -0.24
N VAL A 27 -3.41 -1.76 -0.41
CA VAL A 27 -2.67 -2.90 -0.93
C VAL A 27 -3.45 -3.58 -2.04
N GLU A 28 -2.74 -4.01 -3.07
CA GLU A 28 -3.29 -4.90 -4.08
C GLU A 28 -3.27 -6.35 -3.59
N VAL A 29 -4.43 -6.99 -3.61
CA VAL A 29 -4.64 -8.39 -3.24
C VAL A 29 -5.35 -9.15 -4.34
N GLU A 30 -5.20 -10.47 -4.34
CA GLU A 30 -5.94 -11.36 -5.23
C GLU A 30 -7.44 -11.37 -4.88
N ASN A 31 -8.30 -11.56 -5.88
CA ASN A 31 -9.75 -11.62 -5.67
C ASN A 31 -10.19 -13.03 -5.24
N VAL A 32 -9.81 -13.41 -4.03
CA VAL A 32 -10.08 -14.72 -3.43
C VAL A 32 -11.11 -14.61 -2.31
N HIS A 33 -11.68 -15.76 -1.90
CA HIS A 33 -12.78 -15.80 -0.92
C HIS A 33 -12.41 -15.14 0.42
N TYR A 34 -11.17 -15.29 0.88
CA TYR A 34 -10.70 -14.74 2.14
C TYR A 34 -10.93 -13.22 2.24
N TYR A 35 -10.44 -12.47 1.25
CA TYR A 35 -10.58 -11.01 1.22
C TYR A 35 -12.01 -10.56 0.93
N ARG A 36 -12.74 -11.27 0.04
CA ARG A 36 -14.16 -11.00 -0.23
C ARG A 36 -15.02 -11.07 1.03
N LYS A 37 -14.76 -12.05 1.89
CA LYS A 37 -15.44 -12.18 3.18
C LYS A 37 -15.07 -11.03 4.12
N ALA A 38 -13.78 -10.71 4.25
CA ALA A 38 -13.34 -9.59 5.07
C ALA A 38 -13.93 -8.24 4.65
N ILE A 39 -14.18 -8.04 3.35
CA ILE A 39 -14.86 -6.84 2.84
C ILE A 39 -16.33 -6.82 3.25
N ASN A 40 -17.01 -7.96 3.12
CA ASN A 40 -18.42 -8.08 3.51
C ASN A 40 -18.62 -7.93 5.03
N ASP A 41 -17.66 -8.39 5.83
CA ASP A 41 -17.66 -8.25 7.28
C ASP A 41 -17.30 -6.80 7.71
N GLY A 42 -16.77 -5.98 6.81
CA GLY A 42 -16.37 -4.60 7.06
C GLY A 42 -14.94 -4.43 7.61
N ASP A 43 -14.18 -5.52 7.68
CA ASP A 43 -12.77 -5.51 8.10
C ASP A 43 -11.85 -4.89 7.02
N LEU A 44 -12.23 -5.05 5.75
CA LEU A 44 -11.56 -4.44 4.61
C LEU A 44 -12.50 -3.51 3.84
N ILE A 45 -11.93 -2.44 3.33
CA ILE A 45 -12.61 -1.46 2.49
C ILE A 45 -12.01 -1.59 1.08
N ALA A 46 -12.85 -1.91 0.10
CA ALA A 46 -12.47 -1.89 -1.30
C ALA A 46 -12.22 -0.44 -1.74
N LEU A 47 -11.08 -0.17 -2.38
CA LEU A 47 -10.81 1.14 -2.98
C LEU A 47 -11.36 1.18 -4.40
N ALA A 48 -11.88 2.34 -4.78
CA ALA A 48 -12.16 2.63 -6.19
C ALA A 48 -10.84 2.76 -6.98
N ASP A 49 -10.90 2.50 -8.29
CA ASP A 49 -9.73 2.60 -9.16
C ASP A 49 -9.14 4.02 -9.18
N ASP A 50 -9.98 5.05 -9.07
CA ASP A 50 -9.54 6.44 -8.92
C ASP A 50 -8.75 6.67 -7.62
N GLU A 51 -9.20 6.11 -6.51
CA GLU A 51 -8.52 6.24 -5.21
C GLU A 51 -7.18 5.51 -5.21
N TRP A 52 -7.12 4.32 -5.83
CA TRP A 52 -5.90 3.55 -6.01
C TRP A 52 -4.89 4.29 -6.90
N SER A 53 -5.36 4.83 -8.02
CA SER A 53 -4.53 5.58 -8.97
C SER A 53 -3.98 6.86 -8.34
N ALA A 54 -4.78 7.57 -7.55
CA ALA A 54 -4.36 8.73 -6.79
C ALA A 54 -3.29 8.40 -5.73
N TYR A 55 -3.45 7.27 -5.02
CA TYR A 55 -2.44 6.77 -4.08
C TYR A 55 -1.11 6.50 -4.77
N LEU A 56 -1.13 5.74 -5.88
CA LEU A 56 0.07 5.45 -6.67
C LEU A 56 0.73 6.74 -7.18
N ALA A 57 -0.04 7.67 -7.72
CA ALA A 57 0.50 8.96 -8.20
C ALA A 57 1.12 9.79 -7.05
N ALA A 58 0.55 9.76 -5.86
CA ALA A 58 1.15 10.39 -4.68
C ALA A 58 2.46 9.71 -4.28
N ARG A 59 2.49 8.38 -4.23
CA ARG A 59 3.67 7.60 -3.88
C ARG A 59 4.80 7.76 -4.88
N PHE A 60 4.52 7.71 -6.17
CA PHE A 60 5.56 7.91 -7.19
C PHE A 60 6.13 9.33 -7.16
N ARG A 61 5.32 10.35 -6.82
CA ARG A 61 5.82 11.71 -6.64
C ARG A 61 6.77 11.82 -5.44
N THR A 62 6.47 11.17 -4.32
CA THR A 62 7.35 11.15 -3.15
C THR A 62 8.62 10.34 -3.40
N GLU A 63 8.50 9.16 -4.03
CA GLU A 63 9.65 8.33 -4.43
C GLU A 63 10.55 9.05 -5.45
N ALA A 64 9.98 9.70 -6.48
CA ALA A 64 10.76 10.47 -7.44
C ALA A 64 11.47 11.67 -6.80
N ALA A 65 10.81 12.35 -5.85
CA ALA A 65 11.44 13.41 -5.07
C ALA A 65 12.58 12.88 -4.18
N ALA A 66 12.39 11.70 -3.56
CA ALA A 66 13.40 11.04 -2.73
C ALA A 66 14.61 10.58 -3.56
N VAL A 67 14.41 9.99 -4.74
CA VAL A 67 15.50 9.60 -5.65
C VAL A 67 16.26 10.83 -6.13
N LYS A 68 15.56 11.93 -6.46
CA LYS A 68 16.19 13.18 -6.89
C LYS A 68 16.98 13.86 -5.76
N ALA A 69 16.54 13.71 -4.50
CA ALA A 69 17.28 14.16 -3.32
C ALA A 69 18.51 13.27 -3.07
N ALA A 70 18.36 11.93 -3.13
CA ALA A 70 19.47 11.00 -2.96
C ALA A 70 20.56 11.16 -4.05
N ALA A 71 20.17 11.52 -5.27
CA ALA A 71 21.10 11.83 -6.36
C ALA A 71 21.87 13.15 -6.13
N LYS A 72 21.40 14.04 -5.24
CA LYS A 72 22.07 15.31 -4.92
C LYS A 72 23.09 15.18 -3.78
N ASP A 73 22.97 14.18 -2.92
CA ASP A 73 23.88 13.91 -1.79
C ASP A 73 25.05 12.95 -2.14
N ALA A 74 25.11 12.42 -3.35
CA ALA A 74 26.26 11.63 -3.83
C ALA A 74 27.42 12.55 -4.28
N ALA A 75 28.14 13.15 -3.34
CA ALA A 75 29.42 13.80 -3.61
C ALA A 75 30.48 12.71 -3.93
N PRO A 76 31.28 12.84 -5.01
CA PRO A 76 32.30 11.86 -5.35
C PRO A 76 33.43 11.94 -4.32
N THR A 77 33.69 10.85 -3.61
CA THR A 77 34.89 10.71 -2.77
C THR A 77 36.13 10.88 -3.66
N PRO A 78 37.00 11.90 -3.45
CA PRO A 78 38.26 11.98 -4.16
C PRO A 78 39.23 10.95 -3.57
N VAL A 79 39.94 10.29 -4.48
CA VAL A 79 40.93 9.21 -4.27
C VAL A 79 42.05 9.62 -3.33
#